data_AF-A0A934ZNP7-F1
#
_entry.id   AF-A0A934ZNP7-F1
#
_cell.length_a   1.000
_cell.length_b   1.000
_cell.length_c   1.000
_cell.angle_alpha   90.00
_cell.angle_beta   90.00
_cell.angle_gamma   90.00
#
_symmetry.space_group_name_H-M   'P 1'
#
loop_
_entity.id
_entity.type
_entity.pdbx_description
1 polymer ?
#
loop_
_entity_poly.entity_id
_entity_poly.type
_entity_poly.pdbx_seq_one_letter_code
_entity_poly.pdbx_strand_id
1 'polypeptide(L)' 'MSFDGMRPDGMERAEAPTLHRMRTEGAAALGAVTVGDSSTLPSHSSMLSGVEVRAHGMNSW' A
#
# COMPACT_ATOMS: atom_id res chain seq x y z
N MET A 1 1.09 -9.79 -0.34
CA MET A 1 2.42 -9.31 0.09
C MET A 1 2.33 -7.79 0.24
N SER A 2 2.98 -7.21 1.25
CA SER A 2 3.03 -5.76 1.46
C SER A 2 4.50 -5.31 1.58
N PHE A 3 4.81 -4.14 1.02
CA PHE A 3 6.10 -3.46 1.14
C PHE A 3 5.85 -2.09 1.76
N ASP A 4 6.47 -1.81 2.90
CA ASP A 4 6.24 -0.56 3.62
C ASP A 4 6.83 0.65 2.86
N GLY A 5 6.11 1.77 2.85
CA GLY A 5 6.55 3.02 2.25
C GLY A 5 6.77 3.00 0.73
N MET A 6 6.26 2.00 0.00
CA MET A 6 6.41 1.90 -1.45
C MET A 6 5.61 2.99 -2.16
N ARG A 7 6.26 4.14 -2.41
CA ARG A 7 5.67 5.24 -3.17
C ARG A 7 5.59 4.90 -4.67
N PRO A 8 4.49 5.26 -5.36
CA PRO A 8 4.29 4.92 -6.77
C PRO A 8 5.35 5.56 -7.69
N ASP A 9 5.70 6.83 -7.46
CA ASP A 9 6.72 7.56 -8.22
C ASP A 9 8.14 6.98 -8.03
N GLY A 10 8.43 6.48 -6.82
CA GLY A 10 9.66 5.75 -6.54
C GLY A 10 9.74 4.44 -7.30
N MET A 11 8.63 3.71 -7.41
CA MET A 11 8.56 2.44 -8.13
C MET A 11 8.78 2.64 -9.64
N GLU A 12 8.23 3.71 -10.25
CA GLU A 12 8.48 3.99 -11.67
C GLU A 12 9.96 4.21 -12.02
N ARG A 13 10.74 4.73 -11.07
CA ARG A 13 12.17 5.01 -11.25
C ARG A 13 13.09 3.85 -10.86
N ALA A 14 12.56 2.81 -10.21
CA ALA A 14 13.35 1.72 -9.67
C ALA A 14 13.71 0.66 -10.73
N GLU A 15 14.92 0.11 -10.62
CA GLU A 15 15.33 -1.07 -11.38
C GLU A 15 14.73 -2.34 -10.75
N ALA A 16 13.44 -2.57 -11.01
CA ALA A 16 12.69 -3.69 -10.44
C ALA A 16 11.98 -4.50 -11.56
N PRO A 17 12.74 -5.24 -12.39
CA PRO A 17 12.21 -5.90 -13.58
C PRO A 17 11.07 -6.88 -13.28
N THR A 18 11.13 -7.59 -12.14
CA THR A 18 10.06 -8.50 -11.71
C THR A 18 8.76 -7.75 -11.40
N LEU A 19 8.84 -6.62 -10.68
CA LEU A 19 7.66 -5.81 -10.35
C LEU A 19 7.06 -5.17 -11.62
N HIS A 20 7.93 -4.68 -12.53
CA HIS A 20 7.50 -4.13 -13.81
C HIS A 20 6.79 -5.17 -14.68
N ARG A 21 7.30 -6.41 -14.73
CA ARG A 21 6.63 -7.51 -15.45
C ARG A 21 5.27 -7.83 -14.84
N MET A 22 5.15 -7.89 -13.52
CA MET A 22 3.86 -8.09 -12.85
C MET A 22 2.87 -6.95 -13.16
N ARG A 23 3.33 -5.71 -13.26
CA ARG A 23 2.50 -4.56 -13.66
C ARG A 23 1.98 -4.71 -15.10
N THR A 24 2.80 -5.19 -16.03
CA THR A 24 2.44 -5.28 -17.46
C THR A 24 1.64 -6.53 -17.81
N GLU A 25 1.86 -7.64 -17.11
CA GLU A 25 1.23 -8.94 -17.41
C GLU A 25 0.05 -9.25 -16.48
N GLY A 26 -0.10 -8.52 -15.38
CA GLY A 26 -1.16 -8.69 -14.40
C GLY A 26 -2.14 -7.52 -14.34
N ALA A 27 -2.78 -7.35 -13.17
CA ALA A 27 -3.63 -6.20 -12.88
C ALA A 27 -2.88 -5.22 -11.95
N ALA A 28 -2.95 -3.93 -12.26
CA ALA A 28 -2.30 -2.88 -11.51
C ALA A 28 -3.17 -1.63 -11.40
N ALA A 29 -3.02 -0.89 -10.30
CA ALA A 29 -3.58 0.45 -10.12
C ALA A 29 -2.44 1.46 -9.95
N LEU A 30 -2.46 2.55 -10.74
CA LEU A 30 -1.44 3.61 -10.66
C LEU A 30 -1.71 4.60 -9.52
N GLY A 31 -2.94 4.59 -8.98
CA GLY A 31 -3.33 5.36 -7.82
C GLY A 31 -3.99 4.46 -6.79
N ALA A 32 -3.56 4.61 -5.53
CA ALA A 32 -4.20 4.05 -4.36
C ALA A 32 -4.18 5.11 -3.27
N VAL A 33 -5.28 5.22 -2.52
CA VAL A 33 -5.40 6.14 -1.38
C VAL A 33 -5.46 5.29 -0.12
N THR A 34 -4.59 5.58 0.83
CA THR A 34 -4.58 4.92 2.15
C THR A 34 -5.51 5.63 3.13
N VAL A 35 -5.70 5.05 4.31
CA VAL A 35 -6.43 5.69 5.41
C VAL A 35 -5.74 6.98 5.87
N GLY A 36 -6.50 7.86 6.53
CA GLY A 36 -5.99 9.18 6.95
C GLY A 36 -4.74 9.11 7.84
N ASP A 37 -4.63 8.08 8.68
CA ASP A 37 -3.41 7.77 9.45
C ASP A 37 -2.50 6.84 8.64
N SER A 38 -1.73 7.43 7.72
CA SER A 38 -0.87 6.72 6.75
C SER A 38 0.43 6.16 7.36
N SER A 39 0.38 5.56 8.54
CA SER A 39 1.50 4.84 9.16
C SER A 39 1.35 3.33 8.98
N THR A 40 2.40 2.57 9.31
CA THR A 40 2.48 1.13 9.05
C THR A 40 1.32 0.36 9.69
N LEU A 41 1.14 0.46 11.00
CA LEU A 41 0.16 -0.37 11.72
C LEU A 41 -1.30 -0.09 11.33
N PRO A 42 -1.78 1.17 11.29
CA PRO A 42 -3.13 1.48 10.84
C PRO A 42 -3.35 1.06 9.39
N SER A 43 -2.45 1.40 8.47
CA SER A 43 -2.61 1.07 7.04
C SER A 43 -2.72 -0.44 6.79
N HIS A 44 -1.87 -1.25 7.43
CA HIS A 44 -1.93 -2.70 7.27
C HIS A 44 -3.18 -3.30 7.92
N SER A 45 -3.60 -2.75 9.06
CA SER A 45 -4.82 -3.18 9.74
C SER A 45 -6.06 -2.88 8.89
N SER A 46 -6.16 -1.69 8.28
CA SER A 46 -7.26 -1.32 7.39
C SER A 46 -7.25 -2.15 6.10
N MET A 47 -6.08 -2.39 5.49
CA MET A 47 -5.97 -3.24 4.30
C MET A 47 -6.44 -4.68 4.56
N LEU A 48 -6.16 -5.23 5.74
CA LEU A 48 -6.55 -6.61 6.09
C LEU A 48 -8.02 -6.72 6.51
N SER A 49 -8.51 -5.75 7.28
CA SER A 49 -9.85 -5.78 7.87
C SER A 49 -10.93 -5.18 6.96
N GLY A 50 -10.57 -4.33 6.00
CA GLY A 50 -11.50 -3.62 5.13
C GLY A 50 -12.28 -2.50 5.83
N VAL A 51 -11.85 -2.06 7.02
CA VAL A 51 -12.52 -0.99 7.78
C VAL A 51 -11.55 0.14 8.16
N GLU A 52 -12.13 1.31 8.49
CA GLU A 52 -11.39 2.50 8.92
C GLU A 52 -10.72 2.33 10.30
N VAL A 53 -9.74 3.18 10.60
CA VAL A 53 -8.98 3.20 11.87
C VAL A 53 -9.89 3.25 13.09
N ARG A 54 -10.99 4.03 13.01
CA ARG A 54 -11.98 4.14 14.09
C ARG A 54 -12.68 2.82 14.41
N ALA A 55 -12.81 1.93 13.43
CA ALA A 55 -13.51 0.65 13.60
C ALA A 55 -12.59 -0.47 14.08
N HIS A 56 -11.36 -0.56 13.58
CA HIS A 56 -10.41 -1.60 14.02
C HIS A 56 -9.52 -1.17 15.20
N GLY A 57 -9.48 0.12 15.54
CA GLY A 57 -8.81 0.64 16.76
C GLY A 57 -7.27 0.58 16.76
N MET A 58 -6.65 0.24 15.64
CA MET A 58 -5.18 0.16 15.53
C MET A 58 -4.66 1.51 15.01
N ASN A 59 -4.19 2.36 15.92
CA ASN A 59 -3.69 3.70 15.64
C ASN A 59 -2.15 3.76 15.74
N SER A 60 -1.59 4.87 15.27
CA SER A 60 -0.23 5.29 15.64
C SER A 60 -0.24 5.73 17.11
N TRP A 61 0.57 5.09 17.96
CA TRP A 61 0.74 5.48 19.37
C TRP A 61 1.27 6.91 19.53
#